data_AF-A0A8X6JGI1-F1
#
_entry.id   AF-A0A8X6JGI1-F1
#
_cell.length_a   1.000
_cell.length_b   1.000
_cell.length_c   1.000
_cell.angle_alpha   90.00
_cell.angle_beta   90.00
_cell.angle_gamma   90.00
#
_symmetry.space_group_name_H-M   'P 1'
#
loop_
_entity.id
_entity.type
_entity.pdbx_description
1 polymer ?
#
loop_
_entity_poly.entity_id
_entity_poly.type
_entity_poly.pdbx_seq_one_letter_code
_entity_poly.pdbx_strand_id
1 'polypeptide(L)'
;MGLKVWICLKIRDIMKNMQDILILLLLGLFLLNAIAVLADDKVDGGWTEWSLLSDSDCSEPCGGGEQTQVRTCTNPKPQNGGKECEGPDHRSIKCNEESCEGRMEKSEWEEWSQCSTTCGQGTRERVKKCVNGEDDGYHCDKVEDKSYQVEDCHEWSPFQRDKCP
;
A
#
# COMPACT_ATOMS: atom_id res chain seq x y z
N MET A 1 -36.60 -34.87 79.34
CA MET A 1 -36.17 -34.89 77.92
C MET A 1 -34.74 -35.42 77.88
N GLY A 2 -34.54 -36.59 77.29
CA GLY A 2 -33.35 -37.42 77.53
C GLY A 2 -32.10 -37.00 76.76
N LEU A 3 -30.94 -37.37 77.30
CA LEU A 3 -29.58 -37.16 76.75
C LEU A 3 -29.46 -37.41 75.23
N LYS A 4 -30.24 -38.36 74.70
CA LYS A 4 -30.34 -38.67 73.26
C LYS A 4 -30.85 -37.50 72.42
N VAL A 5 -31.82 -36.72 72.91
CA VAL A 5 -32.38 -35.56 72.22
C VAL A 5 -31.36 -34.41 72.20
N TRP A 6 -30.64 -34.20 73.31
CA TRP A 6 -29.59 -33.18 73.40
C TRP A 6 -28.41 -33.46 72.47
N ILE A 7 -27.99 -34.74 72.37
CA ILE A 7 -26.94 -35.17 71.43
C ILE A 7 -27.39 -34.97 69.98
N CYS A 8 -28.61 -35.38 69.61
CA CYS A 8 -29.13 -35.18 68.25
C CYS A 8 -29.22 -33.70 67.85
N LEU A 9 -29.65 -32.81 68.76
CA LEU A 9 -29.71 -31.37 68.50
C LEU A 9 -28.30 -30.79 68.32
N LYS A 10 -27.34 -31.20 69.15
CA LYS A 10 -25.95 -30.75 69.07
C LYS A 10 -25.25 -31.23 67.79
N ILE A 11 -25.50 -32.47 67.35
CA ILE A 11 -24.99 -33.00 66.08
C ILE A 11 -25.64 -32.28 64.89
N ARG A 12 -26.96 -32.01 64.94
CA ARG A 12 -27.65 -31.22 63.91
C ARG A 12 -27.08 -29.81 63.78
N ASP A 13 -26.79 -29.16 64.89
CA ASP A 13 -26.20 -27.82 64.89
C ASP A 13 -24.75 -27.83 64.40
N ILE A 14 -23.96 -28.86 64.74
CA ILE A 14 -22.61 -29.07 64.20
C ILE A 14 -22.64 -29.37 62.70
N MET A 15 -23.56 -30.22 62.22
CA MET A 15 -23.71 -30.53 60.80
C MET A 15 -24.19 -29.32 59.99
N LYS A 16 -25.10 -28.51 60.56
CA LYS A 16 -25.53 -27.25 59.95
C LYS A 16 -24.38 -26.25 59.86
N ASN A 17 -23.61 -26.08 60.94
CA ASN A 17 -22.41 -25.25 60.97
C ASN A 17 -21.34 -25.73 59.95
N MET A 18 -21.13 -27.05 59.84
CA MET A 18 -20.23 -27.65 58.85
C MET A 18 -20.70 -27.39 57.41
N GLN A 19 -22.01 -27.47 57.16
CA GLN A 19 -22.60 -27.22 55.85
C GLN A 19 -22.57 -25.73 55.50
N ASP A 20 -22.78 -24.85 56.49
CA ASP A 20 -22.64 -23.40 56.34
C ASP A 20 -21.18 -23.00 56.05
N ILE A 21 -20.20 -23.61 56.74
CA ILE A 21 -18.77 -23.42 56.44
C ILE A 21 -18.44 -23.90 55.03
N LEU A 22 -18.92 -25.07 54.63
CA LEU A 22 -18.70 -25.60 53.29
C LEU A 22 -19.32 -24.69 52.21
N ILE A 23 -20.53 -24.16 52.44
CA ILE A 23 -21.17 -23.20 51.54
C ILE A 23 -20.37 -21.91 51.45
N LEU A 24 -19.87 -21.37 52.58
CA LEU A 24 -19.03 -20.17 52.58
C LEU A 24 -17.70 -20.38 51.85
N LEU A 25 -17.09 -21.57 51.96
CA LEU A 25 -15.90 -21.93 51.20
C LEU A 25 -16.19 -22.07 49.70
N LEU A 26 -17.31 -22.69 49.32
CA LEU A 26 -17.73 -22.81 47.92
C LEU A 26 -18.08 -21.46 47.30
N LEU A 27 -18.80 -20.60 48.02
CA LEU A 27 -19.09 -19.22 47.60
C LEU A 27 -17.80 -18.39 47.54
N GLY A 28 -16.89 -18.55 48.49
CA GLY A 28 -15.58 -17.89 48.47
C GLY A 28 -14.73 -18.31 47.28
N LEU A 29 -14.66 -19.61 46.98
CA LEU A 29 -13.98 -20.14 45.78
C LEU A 29 -14.66 -19.68 44.48
N PHE A 30 -15.99 -19.66 44.44
CA PHE A 30 -16.73 -19.14 43.29
C PHE A 30 -16.49 -17.64 43.09
N LEU A 31 -16.48 -16.85 44.17
CA LEU A 31 -16.16 -15.42 44.12
C LEU A 31 -14.70 -15.17 43.72
N LEU A 32 -13.75 -15.94 44.25
CA LEU A 32 -12.33 -15.84 43.85
C LEU A 32 -12.15 -16.18 42.36
N ASN A 33 -12.81 -17.23 41.87
CA ASN A 33 -12.79 -17.58 40.45
C ASN A 33 -13.50 -16.52 39.59
N ALA A 34 -14.65 -15.99 40.03
CA ALA A 34 -15.37 -14.94 39.33
C ALA A 34 -14.56 -13.63 39.27
N ILE A 35 -13.84 -13.28 40.34
CA ILE A 35 -12.92 -12.13 40.37
C ILE A 35 -11.74 -12.37 39.42
N ALA A 36 -11.20 -13.59 39.35
CA ALA A 36 -10.14 -13.93 38.40
C ALA A 36 -10.59 -13.83 36.93
N VAL A 37 -11.86 -14.10 36.63
CA VAL A 37 -12.45 -13.91 35.28
C VAL A 37 -12.59 -12.43 34.89
N LEU A 38 -12.59 -11.51 35.86
CA LEU A 38 -12.70 -10.06 35.61
C LEU A 38 -11.35 -9.35 35.45
N ALA A 39 -10.24 -10.06 35.66
CA ALA A 39 -8.90 -9.54 35.36
C ALA A 39 -8.63 -9.72 33.87
N ASP A 40 -9.24 -8.90 33.03
CA ASP A 40 -8.95 -8.85 31.60
C ASP A 40 -7.64 -8.07 31.41
N ASP A 41 -6.56 -8.78 31.09
CA ASP A 41 -5.22 -8.19 31.00
C ASP A 41 -5.21 -7.08 29.94
N LYS A 42 -4.75 -5.90 30.33
CA LYS A 42 -4.63 -4.77 29.43
C LYS A 42 -3.61 -5.09 28.34
N VAL A 43 -4.02 -5.03 27.07
CA VAL A 43 -3.14 -5.22 25.91
C VAL A 43 -3.05 -3.90 25.17
N ASP A 44 -1.87 -3.28 25.18
CA ASP A 44 -1.59 -2.11 24.34
C ASP A 44 -1.48 -2.54 22.87
N GLY A 45 -1.92 -1.66 21.97
CA GLY A 45 -1.87 -1.89 20.53
C GLY A 45 -0.45 -1.93 19.99
N GLY A 46 -0.23 -2.78 18.99
CA GLY A 46 1.00 -2.84 18.23
C GLY A 46 0.77 -2.65 16.73
N TRP A 47 1.73 -2.00 16.09
CA TRP A 47 1.72 -1.80 14.65
C TRP A 47 1.92 -3.12 13.90
N THR A 48 1.20 -3.32 12.80
CA THR A 48 1.61 -4.29 11.78
C THR A 48 2.90 -3.83 11.11
N GLU A 49 3.53 -4.75 10.37
CA GLU A 49 4.53 -4.36 9.39
C GLU A 49 3.93 -3.39 8.36
N TRP A 50 4.80 -2.59 7.77
CA TRP A 50 4.43 -1.72 6.65
C TRP A 50 4.11 -2.56 5.43
N SER A 51 2.97 -2.31 4.80
CA SER A 51 2.59 -2.91 3.52
C SER A 51 2.30 -1.83 2.49
N LEU A 52 2.45 -2.17 1.20
CA LEU A 52 1.97 -1.31 0.14
C LEU A 52 0.45 -1.19 0.23
N LEU A 53 -0.07 0.01 -0.01
CA LEU A 53 -1.50 0.19 -0.19
C LEU A 53 -1.91 -0.54 -1.49
N SER A 54 -3.05 -1.26 -1.47
CA SER A 54 -3.45 -2.19 -2.54
C SER A 54 -3.54 -1.56 -3.94
N ASP A 55 -3.84 -0.27 -4.00
CA ASP A 55 -4.02 0.50 -5.23
C ASP A 55 -2.94 1.59 -5.39
N SER A 56 -1.81 1.44 -4.68
CA SER A 56 -0.68 2.36 -4.73
C SER A 56 0.38 1.86 -5.70
N ASP A 57 0.25 2.23 -6.96
CA ASP A 57 1.37 2.21 -7.90
C ASP A 57 2.37 3.34 -7.61
N CYS A 58 3.58 3.22 -8.15
CA CYS A 58 4.52 4.33 -8.11
C CYS A 58 3.99 5.50 -8.94
N SER A 59 4.10 6.72 -8.40
CA SER A 59 3.60 7.92 -9.08
C SER A 59 4.25 8.16 -10.44
N GLU A 60 5.52 7.75 -10.58
CA GLU A 60 6.29 7.84 -11.81
C GLU A 60 6.84 6.45 -12.16
N PRO A 61 6.82 6.03 -13.42
CA PRO A 61 7.36 4.73 -13.85
C PRO A 61 8.88 4.73 -14.03
N CYS A 62 9.55 5.89 -13.93
CA CYS A 62 11.00 6.09 -13.88
C CYS A 62 11.30 7.51 -13.39
N GLY A 63 12.58 7.88 -13.24
CA GLY A 63 13.00 9.24 -12.88
C GLY A 63 12.79 9.60 -11.42
N GLY A 64 12.31 8.66 -10.61
CA GLY A 64 11.98 8.81 -9.21
C GLY A 64 10.53 9.24 -9.00
N GLY A 65 9.70 8.30 -8.56
CA GLY A 65 8.34 8.53 -8.07
C GLY A 65 8.20 8.23 -6.58
N GLU A 66 6.98 8.36 -6.09
CA GLU A 66 6.59 8.01 -4.72
C GLU A 66 5.44 7.00 -4.72
N GLN A 67 5.43 6.11 -3.73
CA GLN A 67 4.32 5.20 -3.45
C GLN A 67 4.01 5.19 -1.96
N THR A 68 2.77 4.81 -1.60
CA THR A 68 2.29 4.88 -0.22
C THR A 68 2.36 3.51 0.46
N GLN A 69 2.96 3.48 1.65
CA GLN A 69 2.88 2.37 2.59
C GLN A 69 1.93 2.68 3.73
N VAL A 70 1.20 1.65 4.16
CA VAL A 70 0.26 1.72 5.28
C VAL A 70 0.59 0.64 6.31
N ARG A 71 0.14 0.86 7.55
CA ARG A 71 0.17 -0.11 8.65
C ARG A 71 -1.04 0.09 9.54
N THR A 72 -1.44 -0.93 10.29
CA THR A 72 -2.59 -0.87 11.18
C THR A 72 -2.20 -1.21 12.62
N CYS A 73 -2.92 -0.63 13.59
CA CYS A 73 -2.71 -0.91 15.02
C CYS A 73 -3.45 -2.20 15.43
N THR A 74 -3.04 -3.33 14.87
CA THR A 74 -3.74 -4.61 15.04
C THR A 74 -2.84 -5.78 15.39
N ASN A 75 -1.56 -5.53 15.66
CA ASN A 75 -0.57 -6.56 15.96
C ASN A 75 0.20 -6.27 17.28
N PRO A 76 -0.44 -6.44 18.46
CA PRO A 76 -1.84 -6.87 18.67
C PRO A 76 -2.83 -5.70 18.62
N LYS A 77 -4.13 -6.01 18.55
CA LYS A 77 -5.19 -4.98 18.68
C LYS A 77 -5.32 -4.58 20.16
N PRO A 78 -5.50 -3.28 20.48
CA PRO A 78 -5.74 -2.85 21.85
C PRO A 78 -6.95 -3.55 22.49
N GLN A 79 -6.80 -3.98 23.74
CA GLN A 79 -7.86 -4.63 24.52
C GLN A 79 -7.90 -4.08 25.95
N ASN A 80 -9.08 -4.07 26.57
CA ASN A 80 -9.29 -3.75 27.99
C ASN A 80 -8.74 -2.39 28.43
N GLY A 81 -8.95 -1.36 27.61
CA GLY A 81 -8.39 -0.02 27.86
C GLY A 81 -6.89 0.08 27.57
N GLY A 82 -6.35 -0.85 26.78
CA GLY A 82 -5.09 -0.77 26.06
C GLY A 82 -4.91 0.56 25.34
N LYS A 83 -3.67 1.03 25.26
CA LYS A 83 -3.34 2.22 24.48
C LYS A 83 -3.42 1.92 22.99
N GLU A 84 -3.89 2.90 22.21
CA GLU A 84 -3.73 2.90 20.77
C GLU A 84 -2.27 3.14 20.38
N CYS A 85 -1.91 2.76 19.15
CA CYS A 85 -0.57 2.98 18.64
C CYS A 85 -0.33 4.47 18.37
N GLU A 86 0.85 4.95 18.76
CA GLU A 86 1.27 6.33 18.52
C GLU A 86 2.08 6.43 17.21
N GLY A 87 1.86 7.52 16.47
CA GLY A 87 2.55 7.83 15.21
C GLY A 87 1.68 7.63 13.96
N PRO A 88 2.26 7.86 12.77
CA PRO A 88 1.52 7.80 11.52
C PRO A 88 1.22 6.35 11.12
N ASP A 89 0.06 6.16 10.51
CA ASP A 89 -0.41 4.90 9.92
C ASP A 89 -0.07 4.79 8.42
N HIS A 90 0.40 5.87 7.80
CA HIS A 90 0.84 5.94 6.41
C HIS A 90 2.21 6.61 6.27
N ARG A 91 2.94 6.28 5.21
CA ARG A 91 4.18 6.96 4.80
C ARG A 91 4.39 6.89 3.28
N SER A 92 5.03 7.92 2.73
CA SER A 92 5.54 7.91 1.35
C SER A 92 6.93 7.30 1.30
N ILE A 93 7.18 6.44 0.32
CA ILE A 93 8.50 5.90 0.00
C ILE A 93 8.83 6.19 -1.46
N LYS A 94 10.12 6.34 -1.78
CA LYS A 94 10.57 6.48 -3.16
C LYS A 94 10.50 5.17 -3.91
N CYS A 95 10.24 5.26 -5.21
CA CYS A 95 10.20 4.15 -6.14
C CYS A 95 10.67 4.61 -7.53
N ASN A 96 11.00 3.64 -8.40
CA ASN A 96 11.40 3.86 -9.79
C ASN A 96 12.48 4.95 -9.98
N GLU A 97 13.53 4.92 -9.15
CA GLU A 97 14.62 5.90 -9.16
C GLU A 97 15.58 5.77 -10.37
N GLU A 98 15.38 4.77 -11.23
CA GLU A 98 16.15 4.62 -12.47
C GLU A 98 15.90 5.76 -13.46
N SER A 99 16.94 6.14 -14.22
CA SER A 99 16.82 7.17 -15.25
C SER A 99 15.79 6.79 -16.32
N CYS A 100 15.05 7.79 -16.82
CA CYS A 100 14.17 7.64 -17.97
C CYS A 100 14.94 7.64 -19.32
N GLU A 101 16.26 7.86 -19.30
CA GLU A 101 17.10 7.93 -20.49
C GLU A 101 17.11 6.60 -21.28
N GLY A 102 16.97 6.69 -22.62
CA GLY A 102 17.02 5.55 -23.54
C GLY A 102 15.66 5.07 -24.08
N ARG A 103 14.53 5.62 -23.63
CA ARG A 103 13.20 5.21 -24.14
C ARG A 103 12.71 6.00 -25.37
N MET A 104 13.23 7.20 -25.62
CA MET A 104 12.96 7.94 -26.87
C MET A 104 13.66 7.34 -28.10
N GLU A 105 14.69 6.50 -27.92
CA GLU A 105 15.34 5.79 -29.04
C GLU A 105 14.42 4.77 -29.70
N LYS A 106 13.50 4.18 -28.91
CA LYS A 106 12.63 3.09 -29.36
C LYS A 106 11.29 3.56 -29.96
N SER A 107 10.94 4.84 -29.83
CA SER A 107 9.75 5.40 -30.51
C SER A 107 10.00 5.46 -32.03
N GLU A 108 9.02 5.03 -32.81
CA GLU A 108 9.10 5.07 -34.27
C GLU A 108 9.12 6.51 -34.81
N TRP A 109 9.87 6.73 -35.88
CA TRP A 109 9.86 7.99 -36.61
C TRP A 109 8.62 8.10 -37.48
N GLU A 110 8.03 9.29 -37.55
CA GLU A 110 7.06 9.59 -38.60
C GLU A 110 7.75 9.58 -39.98
N GLU A 111 6.94 9.48 -41.03
CA GLU A 111 7.40 9.61 -42.40
C GLU A 111 8.07 10.97 -42.64
N TRP A 112 9.05 10.99 -43.55
CA TRP A 112 9.68 12.24 -43.97
C TRP A 112 8.67 13.18 -44.62
N SER A 113 8.79 14.48 -44.31
CA SER A 113 8.10 15.53 -45.05
C SER A 113 8.48 15.49 -46.54
N GLN A 114 7.65 16.13 -47.37
CA GLN A 114 8.09 16.46 -48.72
C GLN A 114 9.34 17.34 -48.69
N CYS A 115 10.13 17.29 -49.77
CA CYS A 115 11.30 18.13 -49.89
C CYS A 115 10.87 19.60 -49.90
N SER A 116 11.63 20.48 -49.23
CA SER A 116 11.34 21.92 -49.18
C SER A 116 11.34 22.58 -50.56
N THR A 117 11.97 21.93 -51.53
CA THR A 117 12.06 22.38 -52.92
C THR A 117 11.55 21.30 -53.86
N THR A 118 10.78 21.69 -54.87
CA THR A 118 10.39 20.78 -55.96
C THR A 118 11.51 20.53 -56.95
N CYS A 119 12.62 21.28 -56.85
CA CYS A 119 13.88 20.96 -57.51
C CYS A 119 15.09 21.71 -56.98
N GLY A 120 16.27 21.19 -57.32
CA GLY A 120 17.53 21.66 -56.79
C GLY A 120 17.81 21.07 -55.40
N GLN A 121 18.57 21.82 -54.60
CA GLN A 121 18.89 21.45 -53.22
C GLN A 121 17.78 21.91 -52.28
N GLY A 122 17.28 20.99 -51.47
CA GLY A 122 16.32 21.27 -50.42
C GLY A 122 16.61 20.46 -49.17
N THR A 123 15.76 20.62 -48.17
CA THR A 123 15.80 19.86 -46.92
C THR A 123 14.43 19.27 -46.65
N ARG A 124 14.40 18.13 -45.98
CA ARG A 124 13.18 17.53 -45.45
C ARG A 124 13.34 17.24 -43.97
N GLU A 125 12.23 17.21 -43.27
CA GLU A 125 12.20 16.97 -41.84
C GLU A 125 11.31 15.78 -41.50
N ARG A 126 11.64 15.09 -40.41
CA ARG A 126 10.74 14.14 -39.77
C ARG A 126 10.78 14.34 -38.27
N VAL A 127 9.71 13.95 -37.61
CA VAL A 127 9.57 14.04 -36.17
C VAL A 127 9.29 12.66 -35.59
N LYS A 128 9.78 12.40 -34.38
CA LYS A 128 9.26 11.33 -33.54
C LYS A 128 8.71 11.94 -32.26
N LYS A 129 7.52 11.51 -31.88
CA LYS A 129 6.88 11.91 -30.63
C LYS A 129 7.12 10.79 -29.63
N CYS A 130 7.43 11.17 -28.40
CA CYS A 130 7.35 10.20 -27.34
C CYS A 130 5.89 9.77 -27.16
N VAL A 131 5.64 8.46 -27.08
CA VAL A 131 4.32 7.88 -26.87
C VAL A 131 4.38 7.09 -25.57
N ASN A 132 3.46 7.40 -24.64
CA ASN A 132 3.33 6.62 -23.42
C ASN A 132 2.73 5.25 -23.78
N GLY A 133 3.42 4.17 -23.41
CA GLY A 133 2.90 2.81 -23.52
C GLY A 133 2.04 2.48 -22.30
N GLU A 134 0.92 1.78 -22.49
CA GLU A 134 0.01 1.44 -21.40
C GLU A 134 0.52 0.26 -20.53
N ASP A 135 1.48 -0.56 -21.00
CA ASP A 135 1.83 -1.83 -20.32
C ASP A 135 3.35 -2.17 -20.22
N ASP A 136 4.26 -1.34 -20.73
CA ASP A 136 5.70 -1.66 -20.82
C ASP A 136 6.65 -0.61 -20.21
N GLY A 137 6.10 0.34 -19.46
CA GLY A 137 6.88 1.35 -18.75
C GLY A 137 7.47 2.43 -19.67
N TYR A 138 6.90 2.66 -20.86
CA TYR A 138 7.22 3.88 -21.60
C TYR A 138 6.41 5.04 -21.06
N HIS A 139 7.09 5.95 -20.41
CA HIS A 139 6.52 7.21 -19.98
C HIS A 139 7.43 8.34 -20.41
N CYS A 140 6.84 9.33 -21.04
CA CYS A 140 7.47 10.56 -21.46
C CYS A 140 7.40 11.51 -20.27
N ASP A 141 8.54 12.01 -19.80
CA ASP A 141 8.61 13.05 -18.76
C ASP A 141 7.72 14.24 -19.10
N LYS A 142 7.59 14.53 -20.40
CA LYS A 142 6.54 15.40 -20.96
C LYS A 142 5.93 14.72 -22.18
N VAL A 143 4.59 14.64 -22.20
CA VAL A 143 3.81 14.15 -23.36
C VAL A 143 4.12 14.94 -24.66
N GLU A 144 4.71 16.12 -24.54
CA GLU A 144 5.10 16.98 -25.66
C GLU A 144 6.56 16.79 -26.11
N ASP A 145 7.31 15.85 -25.54
CA ASP A 145 8.68 15.60 -25.95
C ASP A 145 8.74 15.09 -27.40
N LYS A 146 9.40 15.87 -28.25
CA LYS A 146 9.58 15.63 -29.68
C LYS A 146 11.06 15.67 -30.02
N SER A 147 11.49 14.73 -30.85
CA SER A 147 12.78 14.80 -31.53
C SER A 147 12.58 15.09 -33.00
N TYR A 148 13.42 15.98 -33.54
CA TYR A 148 13.42 16.35 -34.95
C TYR A 148 14.68 15.81 -35.62
N GLN A 149 14.52 15.38 -36.87
CA GLN A 149 15.64 15.11 -37.76
C GLN A 149 15.45 15.88 -39.06
N VAL A 150 16.51 16.50 -39.54
CA VAL A 150 16.56 17.23 -40.81
C VAL A 150 17.64 16.60 -41.67
N GLU A 151 17.36 16.39 -42.96
CA GLU A 151 18.35 15.95 -43.92
C GLU A 151 18.17 16.64 -45.28
N ASP A 152 19.26 16.67 -46.05
CA ASP A 152 19.26 17.17 -47.41
C ASP A 152 18.46 16.25 -48.33
N CYS A 153 17.69 16.84 -49.23
CA CYS A 153 16.92 16.14 -50.26
C CYS A 153 17.14 16.76 -51.63
N HIS A 154 17.10 15.91 -52.65
CA HIS A 154 17.14 16.29 -54.06
C HIS A 154 15.94 15.66 -54.76
N GLU A 155 14.88 16.43 -54.98
CA GLU A 155 13.72 15.95 -55.71
C GLU A 155 13.90 16.27 -57.20
N TRP A 156 14.17 15.24 -58.01
CA TRP A 156 14.18 15.33 -59.46
C TRP A 156 12.85 14.79 -59.98
N SER A 157 11.85 15.66 -60.15
CA SER A 157 10.63 15.25 -60.85
C SER A 157 10.98 14.85 -62.29
N PRO A 158 10.69 13.61 -62.73
CA PRO A 158 10.89 13.19 -64.12
C PRO A 158 10.12 14.05 -65.13
N PHE A 159 9.13 14.82 -64.64
CA PHE A 159 8.22 15.64 -65.43
C PHE A 159 8.54 17.14 -65.40
N GLN A 160 9.59 17.59 -64.69
CA GLN A 160 9.90 19.03 -64.55
C GLN A 160 11.37 19.39 -64.75
N ARG A 161 12.10 18.65 -65.59
CA ARG A 161 13.48 19.01 -65.99
C ARG A 161 13.61 20.42 -66.59
N ASP A 162 12.53 20.98 -67.12
CA ASP A 162 12.50 22.30 -67.77
C ASP A 162 12.03 23.45 -66.86
N LYS A 163 11.70 23.19 -65.58
CA LYS A 163 11.21 24.21 -64.64
C LYS A 163 12.20 24.59 -63.54
N CYS A 164 13.40 24.04 -63.60
CA CYS A 164 14.45 24.30 -62.63
C CYS A 164 15.49 25.13 -63.38
N PRO A 165 15.50 26.45 -63.16
CA PRO A 165 16.38 27.36 -63.88
C PRO A 165 17.87 27.02 -63.68
#